data_AF-A0A3B9G354-F1
#
_entry.id   AF-A0A3B9G354-F1
#
_cell.length_a   1.000
_cell.length_b   1.000
_cell.length_c   1.000
_cell.angle_alpha   90.00
_cell.angle_beta   90.00
_cell.angle_gamma   90.00
#
_symmetry.space_group_name_H-M   'P 1'
#
loop_
_entity.id
_entity.type
_entity.pdbx_description
1 polymer ?
#
loop_
_entity_poly.entity_id
_entity_poly.type
_entity_poly.pdbx_seq_one_letter_code
_entity_poly.pdbx_strand_id
1 'polypeptide(L)' 'IHTYETNGNPIPSFKGEPVRYNVAKEPFEEFGEHLWEALNHDNRVSLFVRSIDLETGEVKTEIINRNK' A
#
# COMPACT_ATOMS: atom_id res chain seq x y z
N ILE A 1 -2.53 -7.34 0.75
CA ILE A 1 -2.61 -8.60 1.53
C ILE A 1 -1.79 -8.39 2.79
N HIS A 2 -2.36 -8.64 3.96
CA HIS A 2 -1.64 -8.64 5.24
C HIS A 2 -1.71 -10.04 5.85
N THR A 3 -0.64 -10.47 6.52
CA THR A 3 -0.49 -11.85 7.05
C THR A 3 -0.96 -12.00 8.49
N TYR A 4 -1.27 -10.89 9.15
CA TYR A 4 -1.67 -10.83 10.56
C TYR A 4 -2.96 -10.05 10.70
N GLU A 5 -3.80 -10.47 11.64
CA GLU A 5 -5.11 -9.83 11.90
C GLU A 5 -4.96 -8.56 12.74
N THR A 6 -4.12 -8.61 13.77
CA THR A 6 -3.89 -7.51 14.70
C THR A 6 -2.57 -7.73 15.46
N ASN A 7 -2.20 -6.78 16.31
CA ASN A 7 -1.09 -6.93 17.24
C ASN A 7 -1.37 -8.05 18.27
N GLY A 8 -0.35 -8.78 18.69
CA GLY A 8 -0.47 -9.76 19.77
C GLY A 8 0.82 -10.53 20.02
N ASN A 9 0.82 -11.38 21.06
CA ASN A 9 1.96 -12.23 21.40
C ASN A 9 1.49 -13.65 21.82
N PRO A 10 1.66 -14.67 20.95
CA PRO A 10 2.16 -14.60 19.57
C PRO A 10 1.21 -13.82 18.66
N ILE A 11 1.73 -13.26 17.56
CA ILE A 11 0.92 -12.46 16.63
C ILE A 11 -0.19 -13.33 16.03
N PRO A 12 -1.47 -12.95 16.16
CA PRO A 12 -2.58 -13.70 15.57
C PRO A 12 -2.44 -13.76 14.04
N SER A 13 -2.40 -14.97 13.48
CA SER A 13 -2.40 -15.18 12.04
C SER A 13 -3.71 -14.69 11.42
N PHE A 14 -3.63 -14.05 10.25
CA PHE A 14 -4.81 -13.70 9.48
C PHE A 14 -5.61 -14.95 9.08
N LYS A 15 -6.94 -14.89 9.20
CA LYS A 15 -7.87 -15.97 8.84
C LYS A 15 -9.05 -15.43 8.05
N GLY A 16 -9.57 -16.23 7.12
CA GLY A 16 -10.73 -15.88 6.31
C GLY A 16 -10.37 -15.29 4.95
N GLU A 17 -11.37 -14.68 4.31
CA GLU A 17 -11.24 -14.08 2.98
C GLU A 17 -10.35 -12.83 3.00
N PRO A 18 -9.59 -12.55 1.92
CA PRO A 18 -8.80 -11.33 1.83
C PRO A 18 -9.65 -10.08 2.02
N VAL A 19 -9.12 -9.10 2.76
CA VAL A 19 -9.77 -7.80 2.90
C VAL A 19 -9.90 -7.15 1.54
N ARG A 20 -11.16 -6.89 1.16
CA ARG A 20 -11.48 -6.14 -0.05
C ARG A 20 -11.26 -4.66 0.22
N TYR A 21 -10.71 -3.97 -0.75
CA TYR A 21 -10.63 -2.52 -0.75
C TYR A 21 -11.05 -2.01 -2.12
N ASN A 22 -11.67 -0.84 -2.15
CA ASN A 22 -11.99 -0.16 -3.39
C ASN A 22 -10.76 0.64 -3.83
N VAL A 23 -10.33 0.42 -5.06
CA VAL A 23 -9.34 1.28 -5.71
C VAL A 23 -10.10 2.46 -6.30
N ALA A 24 -9.83 3.67 -5.82
CA ALA A 24 -10.38 4.86 -6.44
C ALA A 24 -9.70 5.07 -7.81
N LYS A 25 -10.46 5.60 -8.78
CA LYS A 25 -9.88 6.07 -10.04
C LYS A 25 -9.35 7.48 -9.81
N GLU A 26 -8.05 7.57 -9.58
CA GLU A 26 -7.34 8.81 -9.31
C GLU A 26 -5.99 8.83 -10.04
N PRO A 27 -5.34 10.00 -10.20
CA PRO A 27 -3.99 10.10 -10.73
C PRO A 27 -2.98 9.25 -9.94
N PHE A 28 -1.91 8.80 -10.60
CA PHE A 28 -0.90 7.93 -10.00
C PHE A 28 -0.24 8.56 -8.77
N GLU A 29 0.03 9.85 -8.85
CA GLU A 29 0.71 10.63 -7.84
C GLU A 29 -0.18 10.77 -6.58
N GLU A 30 -1.47 11.09 -6.75
CA GLU A 30 -2.46 11.15 -5.66
C GLU A 30 -2.64 9.78 -4.98
N PHE A 31 -2.69 8.71 -5.77
CA PHE A 31 -2.81 7.34 -5.25
C PHE A 31 -1.63 6.98 -4.33
N GLY A 32 -0.40 7.34 -4.72
CA GLY A 32 0.80 7.09 -3.92
C GLY A 32 0.76 7.82 -2.58
N GLU A 33 0.37 9.09 -2.58
CA GLU A 33 0.23 9.92 -1.39
C GLU A 33 -0.89 9.40 -0.46
N HIS A 34 -2.07 9.10 -1.00
CA HIS A 34 -3.17 8.56 -0.21
C HIS A 34 -2.84 7.22 0.45
N LEU A 35 -2.16 6.31 -0.27
CA LEU A 35 -1.67 5.07 0.31
C LEU A 35 -0.69 5.34 1.45
N TRP A 36 0.24 6.27 1.26
CA TRP A 36 1.23 6.62 2.29
C TRP A 36 0.55 7.16 3.56
N GLU A 37 -0.42 8.07 3.43
CA GLU A 37 -1.17 8.65 4.54
C GLU A 37 -2.12 7.66 5.23
N ALA A 38 -2.61 6.64 4.51
CA ALA A 38 -3.42 5.59 5.11
C ALA A 38 -2.62 4.60 5.97
N LEU A 39 -1.29 4.53 5.83
CA LEU A 39 -0.46 3.69 6.67
C LEU A 39 -0.40 4.21 8.11
N ASN A 40 -0.25 3.29 9.07
CA ASN A 40 -0.04 3.68 10.47
C ASN A 40 1.18 4.61 10.58
N HIS A 41 0.93 5.84 11.02
CA HIS A 41 1.96 6.88 11.04
C HIS A 41 3.17 6.47 11.89
N ASP A 42 3.00 5.80 13.02
CA ASP A 42 4.14 5.46 13.88
C ASP A 42 5.00 4.34 13.28
N ASN A 43 4.41 3.49 12.44
CA ASN A 43 5.06 2.29 11.89
C ASN A 43 5.44 2.39 10.40
N ARG A 44 4.97 3.39 9.65
CA ARG A 44 5.31 3.54 8.22
C ARG A 44 6.79 3.93 8.04
N VAL A 45 7.52 3.19 7.20
CA VAL A 45 8.96 3.41 6.94
C VAL A 45 9.22 3.70 5.47
N SER A 46 8.69 2.87 4.57
CA SER A 46 8.82 3.05 3.13
C SER A 46 7.61 2.52 2.38
N LEU A 47 7.37 3.07 1.19
CA LEU A 47 6.32 2.66 0.27
C LEU A 47 6.89 2.65 -1.15
N PHE A 48 6.59 1.59 -1.90
CA PHE A 48 6.85 1.47 -3.32
C PHE A 48 5.51 1.40 -4.05
N VAL A 49 5.32 2.23 -5.07
CA VAL A 49 4.10 2.26 -5.88
C VAL A 49 4.49 2.23 -7.36
N ARG A 50 3.74 1.49 -8.18
CA ARG A 50 3.96 1.39 -9.62
C ARG A 50 2.62 1.29 -10.36
N SER A 51 2.50 2.06 -11.43
CA SER A 51 1.47 1.87 -12.46
C SER A 51 2.11 1.37 -13.74
N ILE A 52 1.37 0.54 -14.47
CA ILE A 52 1.72 0.06 -15.80
C ILE A 52 0.47 0.26 -16.65
N ASP A 53 0.58 1.11 -17.66
CA ASP A 53 -0.46 1.25 -18.68
C ASP A 53 -0.42 0.03 -19.61
N LEU A 54 -1.55 -0.66 -19.75
CA LEU A 54 -1.60 -1.95 -20.46
C LEU A 54 -1.58 -1.80 -21.99
N GLU A 55 -1.96 -0.63 -22.53
CA GLU A 55 -2.01 -0.39 -23.97
C GLU A 55 -0.67 0.10 -24.49
N THR A 56 -0.07 1.05 -23.78
CA THR A 56 1.17 1.75 -24.18
C THR A 56 2.42 1.11 -23.58
N GLY A 57 2.28 0.38 -22.47
CA GLY A 57 3.41 -0.11 -21.68
C GLY A 57 4.11 0.98 -20.87
N GLU A 58 3.53 2.18 -20.76
CA GLU A 58 4.09 3.25 -19.92
C GLU A 58 4.16 2.79 -18.46
N VAL A 59 5.33 3.03 -17.82
CA VAL A 59 5.57 2.67 -16.43
C VAL A 59 5.86 3.92 -15.63
N LYS A 60 5.11 4.13 -14.56
CA LYS A 60 5.43 5.11 -13.51
C LYS A 60 5.82 4.38 -12.24
N THR A 61 6.80 4.91 -11.51
CA THR A 61 7.30 4.30 -10.27
C THR A 61 7.63 5.40 -9.27
N GLU A 62 7.22 5.19 -8.02
CA GLU A 62 7.50 6.07 -6.91
C GLU A 62 8.00 5.27 -5.70
N ILE A 63 8.97 5.85 -4.98
CA ILE A 63 9.53 5.28 -3.74
C ILE A 63 9.60 6.35 -2.67
N ILE A 64 8.70 6.26 -1.70
CA ILE A 64 8.63 7.11 -0.52
C ILE A 64 9.39 6.42 0.62
N ASN A 65 10.22 7.16 1.34
CA ASN A 65 10.91 6.67 2.52
C ASN A 65 10.94 7.78 3.58
N ARG A 66 10.55 7.47 4.81
CA ARG A 66 10.51 8.42 5.92
C ARG A 66 11.89 9.03 6.25
N ASN A 67 12.97 8.32 5.97
CA ASN A 67 14.34 8.69 6.35
C ASN A 67 15.19 9.19 5.17
N LYS A 68 14.57 9.54 4.04
CA LYS A 68 15.27 10.18 2.92
C LYS A 68 15.58 11.64 3.21
#